data_AF-D4CQT9-F1
#
_entry.id   AF-D4CQT9-F1
#
_cell.length_a   1.000
_cell.length_b   1.000
_cell.length_c   1.000
_cell.angle_alpha   90.00
_cell.angle_beta   90.00
_cell.angle_gamma   90.00
#
_symmetry.space_group_name_H-M   'P 1'
#
loop_
_entity.id
_entity.type
_entity.pdbx_description
1 polymer ?
#
loop_
_entity_poly.entity_id
_entity_poly.type
_entity_poly.pdbx_seq_one_letter_code
_entity_poly.pdbx_strand_id
1 'polypeptide(L)'
;MQELSLPIFHDKPRTAIAFVYAEESLIYKYLYMCYFGISIKKAERYFYPAVFGYEDGKEISVFFPDLDVATSGENEQDALISARELLGITMFGLEEDGEPIPEPSQLSNLQATGNERAVLIDVYMPSIRMANVNKAVNRTITLPAWLNAAALERNVNFSQVLQEALKQKLNRT
;
A
#
# COMPACT_ATOMS: atom_id res chain seq x y z
N MET A 1 38.49 -21.65 -36.70
CA MET A 1 37.26 -21.53 -37.49
C MET A 1 36.84 -22.92 -37.89
N GLN A 2 35.83 -23.46 -37.22
CA GLN A 2 35.24 -24.76 -37.54
C GLN A 2 33.73 -24.52 -37.55
N GLU A 3 33.12 -24.66 -38.72
CA GLU A 3 31.69 -24.49 -38.92
C GLU A 3 30.93 -25.54 -38.11
N LEU A 4 30.13 -25.10 -37.14
CA LEU A 4 29.13 -25.96 -36.50
C LEU A 4 27.88 -25.99 -37.41
N SER A 5 27.63 -27.15 -37.98
CA SER A 5 26.41 -27.47 -38.71
C SER A 5 25.17 -27.30 -37.82
N LEU A 6 24.24 -26.44 -38.24
CA LEU A 6 22.92 -26.33 -37.62
C LEU A 6 22.08 -27.58 -37.94
N PRO A 7 21.41 -28.21 -36.95
CA PRO A 7 20.46 -29.27 -37.23
C PRO A 7 19.17 -28.69 -37.85
N ILE A 8 18.77 -29.24 -39.00
CA ILE A 8 17.48 -28.95 -39.64
C ILE A 8 16.39 -29.59 -38.77
N PHE A 9 15.64 -28.79 -38.02
CA PHE A 9 14.46 -29.26 -37.28
C PHE A 9 13.18 -28.97 -38.06
N HIS A 10 12.52 -30.05 -38.44
CA HIS A 10 11.23 -30.11 -39.08
C HIS A 10 10.13 -29.62 -38.11
N ASP A 11 9.38 -28.63 -38.59
CA ASP A 11 8.02 -28.24 -38.19
C ASP A 11 7.59 -28.52 -36.74
N LYS A 12 7.95 -27.62 -35.82
CA LYS A 12 7.29 -27.46 -34.51
C LYS A 12 7.03 -25.97 -34.23
N PRO A 13 5.90 -25.62 -33.58
CA PRO A 13 5.46 -24.24 -33.43
C PRO A 13 6.48 -23.40 -32.64
N ARG A 14 6.71 -22.18 -33.13
CA ARG A 14 7.67 -21.16 -32.65
C ARG A 14 7.52 -20.77 -31.18
N THR A 15 6.55 -21.30 -30.45
CA THR A 15 6.28 -21.02 -29.05
C THR A 15 7.19 -21.77 -28.07
N ALA A 16 7.84 -22.86 -28.48
CA ALA A 16 8.64 -23.69 -27.56
C ALA A 16 10.10 -23.24 -27.38
N ILE A 17 10.62 -22.39 -28.26
CA ILE A 17 12.05 -21.98 -28.25
C ILE A 17 12.35 -20.83 -27.28
N ALA A 18 11.32 -20.16 -26.75
CA ALA A 18 11.48 -19.10 -25.74
C ALA A 18 11.62 -19.64 -24.31
N PHE A 19 11.41 -20.95 -24.08
CA PHE A 19 11.41 -21.53 -22.73
C PHE A 19 12.81 -21.90 -22.20
N VAL A 20 13.88 -21.72 -22.99
CA VAL A 20 15.20 -22.25 -22.61
C VAL A 20 16.23 -21.17 -22.20
N TYR A 21 15.98 -19.88 -22.39
CA TYR A 21 16.91 -18.84 -21.88
C TYR A 21 16.19 -17.54 -21.55
N ALA A 22 15.88 -17.34 -20.26
CA ALA A 22 15.84 -16.03 -19.58
C ALA A 22 15.24 -16.19 -18.17
N GLU A 23 15.99 -16.79 -17.24
CA GLU A 23 15.78 -16.43 -15.84
C GLU A 23 16.37 -15.01 -15.65
N GLU A 24 15.48 -14.07 -15.37
CA GLU A 24 15.73 -12.73 -14.79
C GLU A 24 16.24 -11.56 -15.65
N SER A 25 15.65 -11.30 -16.82
CA SER A 25 15.70 -9.94 -17.38
C SER A 25 14.46 -9.12 -16.94
N LEU A 26 14.69 -8.09 -16.10
CA LEU A 26 13.66 -7.12 -15.68
C LEU A 26 12.92 -6.50 -16.87
N ILE A 27 13.60 -6.31 -18.01
CA ILE A 27 13.03 -5.73 -19.23
C ILE A 27 12.00 -6.67 -19.86
N TYR A 28 12.27 -7.98 -19.92
CA TYR A 28 11.31 -8.94 -20.46
C TYR A 28 10.10 -9.10 -19.55
N LYS A 29 10.32 -9.08 -18.23
CA LYS A 29 9.23 -9.06 -17.24
C LYS A 29 8.37 -7.79 -17.41
N TYR A 30 8.99 -6.63 -17.57
CA TYR A 30 8.30 -5.36 -17.79
C TYR A 30 7.51 -5.35 -19.12
N LEU A 31 8.13 -5.78 -20.22
CA LEU A 31 7.49 -5.87 -21.54
C LEU A 31 6.30 -6.83 -21.53
N TYR A 32 6.42 -7.97 -20.85
CA TYR A 32 5.34 -8.94 -20.67
C TYR A 32 4.20 -8.36 -19.81
N MET A 33 4.51 -7.67 -18.70
CA MET A 33 3.52 -7.00 -17.85
C MET A 33 2.75 -5.90 -18.61
N CYS A 34 3.45 -5.10 -19.44
CA CYS A 34 2.83 -4.10 -20.32
C CYS A 34 1.94 -4.75 -21.38
N TYR A 35 2.38 -5.84 -22.01
CA TYR A 35 1.65 -6.52 -23.09
C TYR A 35 0.37 -7.20 -22.59
N PHE A 36 0.38 -7.76 -21.38
CA PHE A 36 -0.77 -8.42 -20.78
C PHE A 36 -1.63 -7.53 -19.88
N GLY A 37 -1.29 -6.24 -19.73
CA GLY A 37 -2.03 -5.31 -18.87
C GLY A 37 -2.04 -5.74 -17.38
N ILE A 38 -1.02 -6.49 -16.94
CA ILE A 38 -0.93 -6.97 -15.57
C ILE A 38 -0.45 -5.81 -14.70
N SER A 39 -1.40 -5.14 -14.06
CA SER A 39 -1.11 -4.16 -13.00
C SER A 39 -0.54 -4.91 -11.79
N ILE A 40 0.68 -4.55 -11.38
CA ILE A 40 1.27 -5.08 -10.15
C ILE A 40 0.36 -4.68 -8.99
N LYS A 41 -0.23 -5.66 -8.31
CA LYS A 41 -1.11 -5.42 -7.17
C LYS A 41 -0.27 -4.84 -6.03
N LYS A 42 -0.38 -3.53 -5.77
CA LYS A 42 0.27 -2.85 -4.64
C LYS A 42 -0.20 -3.48 -3.31
N ALA A 43 0.68 -3.60 -2.32
CA ALA A 43 0.33 -4.15 -1.01
C ALA A 43 -0.77 -3.31 -0.35
N GLU A 44 -1.67 -3.92 0.41
CA GLU A 44 -2.74 -3.14 1.08
C GLU A 44 -2.29 -2.58 2.43
N ARG A 45 -1.25 -3.16 3.03
CA ARG A 45 -0.79 -2.80 4.35
C ARG A 45 0.72 -2.97 4.46
N TYR A 46 1.38 -1.99 5.07
CA TYR A 46 2.80 -2.02 5.38
C TYR A 46 3.01 -2.04 6.89
N PHE A 47 4.13 -2.61 7.33
CA PHE A 47 4.54 -2.71 8.71
C PHE A 47 6.01 -2.35 8.82
N TYR A 48 6.34 -1.28 9.54
CA TYR A 48 7.72 -0.86 9.75
C TYR A 48 7.98 -0.66 11.23
N PRO A 49 9.13 -1.14 11.74
CA PRO A 49 9.55 -0.82 13.08
C PRO A 49 9.93 0.68 13.15
N ALA A 50 9.53 1.32 14.25
CA ALA A 50 9.90 2.68 14.59
C ALA A 50 10.52 2.72 15.99
N VAL A 51 11.43 3.66 16.21
CA VAL A 51 12.05 3.92 17.51
C VAL A 51 11.44 5.18 18.10
N PHE A 52 10.88 5.05 19.30
CA PHE A 52 10.32 6.14 20.08
C PHE A 52 11.37 6.60 21.10
N GLY A 53 11.81 7.86 21.02
CA GLY A 53 12.76 8.45 21.96
C GLY A 53 12.06 9.30 23.00
N TYR A 54 12.42 9.10 24.27
CA TYR A 54 11.84 9.82 25.40
C TYR A 54 12.90 10.69 26.09
N GLU A 55 12.68 12.00 26.06
CA GLU A 55 13.54 13.00 26.70
C GLU A 55 12.70 13.94 27.58
N ASP A 56 13.20 14.23 28.79
CA ASP A 56 12.47 15.06 29.76
C ASP A 56 12.24 16.48 29.21
N GLY A 57 10.97 16.92 29.24
CA GLY A 57 10.57 18.25 28.80
C GLY A 57 10.58 18.46 27.29
N LYS A 58 10.66 17.38 26.49
CA LYS A 58 10.55 17.42 25.02
C LYS A 58 9.40 16.53 24.53
N GLU A 59 9.02 16.73 23.27
CA GLU A 59 8.14 15.83 22.55
C GLU A 59 8.79 14.44 22.38
N ILE A 60 7.95 13.42 22.26
CA ILE A 60 8.40 12.06 21.99
C ILE A 60 8.80 11.99 20.53
N SER A 61 10.08 11.72 20.26
CA SER A 61 10.59 11.54 18.91
C SER A 61 10.20 10.18 18.37
N VAL A 62 9.92 10.09 17.07
CA VAL A 62 9.64 8.84 16.37
C VAL A 62 10.51 8.77 15.13
N PHE A 63 11.28 7.71 14.98
CA PHE A 63 12.18 7.51 13.85
C PHE A 63 11.97 6.15 13.20
N PHE A 64 11.88 6.11 11.87
CA PHE A 64 11.80 4.90 11.06
C PHE A 64 13.17 4.62 10.42
N PRO A 65 13.99 3.72 10.99
CA PRO A 65 15.37 3.51 10.54
C PRO A 65 15.48 3.00 9.09
N ASP A 66 14.56 2.13 8.65
CA ASP A 66 14.59 1.57 7.28
C ASP A 66 14.17 2.57 6.20
N LEU A 67 13.53 3.68 6.61
CA LEU A 67 12.97 4.70 5.71
C LEU A 67 13.69 6.05 5.83
N ASP A 68 14.57 6.19 6.84
CA ASP A 68 15.28 7.42 7.18
C ASP A 68 14.36 8.66 7.32
N VAL A 69 13.22 8.48 7.99
CA VAL A 69 12.25 9.54 8.25
C VAL A 69 11.92 9.64 9.74
N ALA A 70 11.63 10.85 10.20
CA ALA A 70 11.31 11.12 11.59
C ALA A 70 10.11 12.07 11.75
N THR A 71 9.41 11.93 12.87
CA THR A 71 8.35 12.82 13.35
C THR A 71 8.38 12.89 14.87
N SER A 72 7.44 13.61 15.47
CA SER A 72 7.30 13.72 16.93
C SER A 72 5.83 13.83 17.33
N GLY A 73 5.58 13.71 18.64
CA GLY A 73 4.28 14.04 19.21
C GLY A 73 4.38 14.47 20.67
N GLU A 74 3.40 15.25 21.13
CA GLU A 74 3.38 15.86 22.47
C GLU A 74 3.21 14.81 23.58
N ASN A 75 2.61 13.67 23.25
CA ASN A 75 2.33 12.55 24.16
C ASN A 75 2.32 11.22 23.38
N GLU A 76 2.16 10.09 24.08
CA GLU A 76 2.22 8.76 23.44
C GLU A 76 1.16 8.56 22.36
N GLN A 77 -0.07 9.03 22.58
CA GLN A 77 -1.13 8.88 21.58
C GLN A 77 -0.83 9.70 20.34
N ASP A 78 -0.42 10.95 20.53
CA ASP A 78 -0.06 11.87 19.46
C ASP A 78 1.13 11.34 18.65
N ALA A 79 2.21 10.94 19.31
CA ALA A 79 3.38 10.35 18.66
C ALA A 79 3.02 9.10 17.84
N LEU A 80 2.12 8.24 18.34
CA LEU A 80 1.66 7.07 17.62
C LEU A 80 0.80 7.41 16.39
N ILE A 81 -0.02 8.48 16.47
CA ILE A 81 -0.80 8.98 15.34
C ILE A 81 0.15 9.57 14.29
N SER A 82 1.04 10.48 14.69
CA SER A 82 2.08 11.07 13.85
C SER A 82 2.92 10.00 13.15
N ALA A 83 3.30 8.94 13.85
CA ALA A 83 4.04 7.81 13.28
C ALA A 83 3.28 7.13 12.12
N ARG A 84 1.98 6.86 12.31
CA ARG A 84 1.14 6.23 11.28
C ARG A 84 0.91 7.15 10.08
N GLU A 85 0.74 8.44 10.33
CA GLU A 85 0.57 9.44 9.28
C GLU A 85 1.85 9.59 8.45
N LEU A 86 3.01 9.74 9.10
CA LEU A 86 4.31 9.79 8.45
C LEU A 86 4.54 8.53 7.59
N LEU A 87 4.35 7.34 8.16
CA LEU A 87 4.52 6.08 7.42
C LEU A 87 3.60 6.03 6.19
N GLY A 88 2.36 6.49 6.34
CA GLY A 88 1.39 6.55 5.25
C GLY A 88 1.81 7.49 4.12
N ILE A 89 2.29 8.69 4.47
CA ILE A 89 2.78 9.68 3.51
C ILE A 89 4.03 9.14 2.78
N THR A 90 4.99 8.58 3.51
CA THR A 90 6.22 8.01 2.95
C THR A 90 5.91 6.87 2.00
N MET A 91 5.08 5.90 2.40
CA MET A 91 4.70 4.79 1.54
C MET A 91 3.94 5.25 0.29
N PHE A 92 3.10 6.28 0.42
CA PHE A 92 2.39 6.84 -0.73
C PHE A 92 3.34 7.51 -1.72
N GLY A 93 4.32 8.30 -1.24
CA GLY A 93 5.35 8.92 -2.07
C GLY A 93 6.15 7.88 -2.86
N LEU A 94 6.73 6.90 -2.16
CA LEU A 94 7.49 5.81 -2.79
C LEU A 94 6.67 5.08 -3.87
N GLU A 95 5.38 4.84 -3.61
CA GLU A 95 4.48 4.18 -4.55
C GLU A 95 4.09 4.99 -5.78
N GLU A 96 4.02 6.31 -5.67
CA GLU A 96 3.68 7.22 -6.77
C GLU A 96 4.90 7.53 -7.62
N ASP A 97 6.06 7.68 -6.99
CA ASP A 97 7.34 7.93 -7.66
C ASP A 97 7.92 6.64 -8.28
N GLY A 98 7.34 5.48 -7.96
CA GLY A 98 7.77 4.17 -8.47
C GLY A 98 9.13 3.75 -7.89
N GLU A 99 9.51 4.31 -6.75
CA GLU A 99 10.74 4.01 -6.06
C GLU A 99 10.67 2.63 -5.38
N PRO A 100 11.81 1.93 -5.27
CA PRO A 100 11.85 0.67 -4.54
C PRO A 100 11.54 0.92 -3.05
N ILE A 101 10.56 0.20 -2.53
CA ILE A 101 10.22 0.23 -1.11
C ILE A 101 11.26 -0.60 -0.34
N PRO A 102 12.01 -0.03 0.63
CA PRO A 102 13.00 -0.77 1.41
C PRO A 102 12.36 -1.90 2.22
N GLU A 103 12.95 -3.08 2.29
CA GLU A 103 12.40 -4.17 3.12
C GLU A 103 12.46 -3.80 4.62
N PRO A 104 11.38 -4.00 5.39
CA PRO A 104 11.36 -3.65 6.81
C PRO A 104 12.26 -4.59 7.63
N SER A 105 13.02 -4.00 8.54
CA SER A 105 13.79 -4.75 9.53
C SER A 105 12.86 -5.51 10.48
N GLN A 106 13.32 -6.66 10.98
CA GLN A 106 12.60 -7.36 12.04
C GLN A 106 12.63 -6.53 13.32
N LEU A 107 11.48 -6.38 13.98
CA LEU A 107 11.39 -5.62 15.24
C LEU A 107 12.38 -6.12 16.31
N SER A 108 12.63 -7.43 16.37
CA SER A 108 13.59 -8.04 17.30
C SER A 108 15.04 -7.63 17.08
N ASN A 109 15.37 -7.14 15.87
CA ASN A 109 16.73 -6.77 15.50
C ASN A 109 17.00 -5.28 15.75
N LEU A 110 15.96 -4.48 16.02
CA LEU A 110 16.13 -3.08 16.38
C LEU A 110 16.78 -2.97 17.77
N GLN A 111 17.90 -2.26 17.83
CA GLN A 111 18.50 -1.88 19.08
C GLN A 111 17.92 -0.54 19.53
N ALA A 112 17.02 -0.59 20.51
CA ALA A 112 16.62 0.60 21.27
C ALA A 112 17.54 0.73 22.47
N THR A 113 18.09 1.92 22.70
CA THR A 113 19.05 2.19 23.77
C THR A 113 18.51 3.21 24.77
N GLY A 114 18.88 3.04 26.05
CA GLY A 114 18.49 3.96 27.12
C GLY A 114 16.97 4.16 27.23
N ASN A 115 16.52 5.37 26.88
CA ASN A 115 15.13 5.79 26.98
C ASN A 115 14.30 5.46 25.73
N GLU A 116 14.87 4.77 24.74
CA GLU A 116 14.17 4.46 23.49
C GLU A 116 13.27 3.21 23.60
N ARG A 117 12.18 3.17 22.84
CA ARG A 117 11.31 1.99 22.72
C ARG A 117 11.02 1.68 21.26
N ALA A 118 11.27 0.44 20.84
CA ALA A 118 10.92 -0.02 19.50
C ALA A 118 9.43 -0.41 19.44
N VAL A 119 8.72 0.06 18.42
CA VAL A 119 7.29 -0.18 18.21
C VAL A 119 7.05 -0.54 16.75
N LEU A 120 6.25 -1.56 16.49
CA LEU A 120 5.85 -1.91 15.12
C LEU A 120 4.64 -1.07 14.71
N ILE A 121 4.78 -0.31 13.62
CA ILE A 121 3.74 0.59 13.12
C ILE A 121 3.15 0.03 11.83
N ASP A 122 1.83 0.00 11.75
CA ASP A 122 1.07 -0.43 10.59
C ASP A 122 0.42 0.75 9.86
N VAL A 123 0.31 0.63 8.54
CA VAL A 123 -0.52 1.56 7.75
C VAL A 123 -1.35 0.83 6.70
N TYR A 124 -2.63 1.20 6.58
CA TYR A 124 -3.54 0.67 5.56
C TYR A 124 -3.61 1.63 4.37
N MET A 125 -2.99 1.24 3.27
CA MET A 125 -2.80 2.09 2.10
C MET A 125 -4.05 2.40 1.29
N PRO A 126 -5.04 1.50 1.14
CA PRO A 126 -6.25 1.82 0.38
C PRO A 126 -6.94 3.10 0.85
N SER A 127 -6.97 3.39 2.16
CA SER A 127 -7.53 4.66 2.65
C SER A 127 -6.73 5.89 2.23
N ILE A 128 -5.41 5.77 2.10
CA ILE A 128 -4.51 6.89 1.75
C ILE A 128 -4.52 7.12 0.25
N ARG A 129 -4.38 6.05 -0.55
CA ARG A 129 -4.48 6.11 -2.02
C ARG A 129 -5.82 6.66 -2.48
N MET A 130 -6.90 6.36 -1.75
CA MET A 130 -8.23 6.84 -2.07
C MET A 130 -8.55 8.22 -1.46
N ALA A 131 -7.70 8.78 -0.59
CA ALA A 131 -7.97 10.05 0.09
C ALA A 131 -8.10 11.22 -0.90
N ASN A 132 -7.30 11.22 -1.97
CA ASN A 132 -7.36 12.25 -3.02
C ASN A 132 -8.19 11.82 -4.24
N VAL A 133 -8.67 10.58 -4.26
CA VAL A 133 -9.47 10.04 -5.36
C VAL A 133 -10.94 10.25 -4.99
N ASN A 134 -11.51 11.37 -5.43
CA ASN A 134 -12.96 11.65 -5.41
C ASN A 134 -13.75 10.74 -6.38
N LYS A 135 -13.36 9.48 -6.54
CA LYS A 135 -14.06 8.52 -7.38
C LYS A 135 -15.13 7.85 -6.55
N ALA A 136 -16.38 8.21 -6.82
CA ALA A 136 -17.52 7.45 -6.33
C ALA A 136 -17.37 5.99 -6.79
N VAL A 137 -17.37 5.07 -5.83
CA VAL A 137 -17.37 3.63 -6.11
C VAL A 137 -18.79 3.11 -5.96
N ASN A 138 -19.31 2.49 -7.02
CA ASN A 138 -20.63 1.87 -6.97
C ASN A 138 -20.61 0.64 -6.07
N ARG A 139 -21.54 0.58 -5.12
CA ARG A 139 -21.75 -0.56 -4.23
C ARG A 139 -23.20 -0.98 -4.30
N THR A 140 -23.44 -2.28 -4.48
CA THR A 140 -24.79 -2.86 -4.43
C THR A 140 -25.20 -3.06 -2.99
N ILE A 141 -26.34 -2.51 -2.58
CA ILE A 141 -26.89 -2.62 -1.22
C ILE A 141 -28.10 -3.55 -1.22
N THR A 142 -28.28 -4.30 -0.13
CA THR A 142 -29.48 -5.14 0.09
C THR A 142 -30.36 -4.45 1.12
N LEU A 143 -31.62 -4.18 0.77
CA LEU A 143 -32.59 -3.48 1.61
C LEU A 143 -33.92 -4.24 1.68
N PRO A 144 -34.66 -4.17 2.79
CA PRO A 144 -36.06 -4.61 2.82
C PRO A 144 -36.90 -3.86 1.77
N ALA A 145 -37.81 -4.57 1.11
CA ALA A 145 -38.62 -4.01 0.01
C ALA A 145 -39.44 -2.77 0.43
N TRP A 146 -40.01 -2.78 1.64
CA TRP A 146 -40.78 -1.66 2.18
C TRP A 146 -39.92 -0.41 2.36
N LEU A 147 -38.65 -0.57 2.73
CA LEU A 147 -37.73 0.55 2.98
C LEU A 147 -37.30 1.19 1.66
N ASN A 148 -37.03 0.35 0.63
CA ASN A 148 -36.74 0.84 -0.71
C ASN A 148 -37.92 1.64 -1.28
N ALA A 149 -39.15 1.11 -1.16
CA ALA A 149 -40.36 1.82 -1.61
C ALA A 149 -40.55 3.16 -0.88
N ALA A 150 -40.44 3.17 0.44
CA ALA A 150 -40.57 4.37 1.26
C ALA A 150 -39.50 5.45 0.98
N ALA A 151 -38.29 5.03 0.59
CA ALA A 151 -37.20 5.92 0.21
C ALA A 151 -37.39 6.49 -1.21
N LEU A 152 -37.85 5.67 -2.16
CA LEU A 152 -38.16 6.11 -3.53
C LEU A 152 -39.33 7.10 -3.57
N GLU A 153 -40.39 6.86 -2.80
CA GLU A 153 -41.55 7.77 -2.68
C GLU A 153 -41.12 9.17 -2.20
N ARG A 154 -40.12 9.23 -1.32
CA ARG A 154 -39.56 10.48 -0.78
C ARG A 154 -38.37 11.02 -1.58
N ASN A 155 -38.06 10.43 -2.73
CA ASN A 155 -36.94 10.80 -3.60
C ASN A 155 -35.59 10.85 -2.86
N VAL A 156 -35.35 9.89 -1.95
CA VAL A 156 -34.13 9.81 -1.14
C VAL A 156 -32.93 9.44 -2.01
N ASN A 157 -31.84 10.18 -1.84
CA ASN A 157 -30.55 9.84 -2.45
C ASN A 157 -29.82 8.79 -1.61
N PHE A 158 -29.95 7.52 -2.00
CA PHE A 158 -29.31 6.40 -1.31
C PHE A 158 -27.79 6.55 -1.17
N SER A 159 -27.11 7.10 -2.18
CA SER A 159 -25.66 7.29 -2.15
C SER A 159 -25.28 8.29 -1.08
N GLN A 160 -25.99 9.41 -1.00
CA GLN A 160 -25.75 10.45 0.00
C GLN A 160 -26.03 9.92 1.42
N VAL A 161 -27.17 9.26 1.63
CA VAL A 161 -27.53 8.70 2.95
C VAL A 161 -26.48 7.68 3.42
N LEU A 162 -25.99 6.82 2.52
CA LEU A 162 -24.95 5.86 2.87
C LEU A 162 -23.62 6.55 3.21
N GLN A 163 -23.24 7.58 2.44
CA GLN A 163 -22.03 8.35 2.70
C GLN A 163 -22.10 9.06 4.07
N GLU A 164 -23.21 9.73 4.36
CA GLU A 164 -23.46 10.41 5.64
C GLU A 164 -23.43 9.41 6.82
N ALA A 165 -24.11 8.27 6.68
CA ALA A 165 -24.13 7.24 7.72
C ALA A 165 -22.74 6.62 7.97
N LEU A 166 -21.94 6.42 6.91
CA LEU A 166 -20.56 5.94 7.03
C LEU A 166 -19.64 6.98 7.67
N LYS A 167 -19.73 8.25 7.25
CA LYS A 167 -19.02 9.37 7.86
C LYS A 167 -19.30 9.46 9.36
N GLN A 168 -20.57 9.37 9.74
CA GLN A 168 -21.00 9.39 11.13
C GLN A 168 -20.45 8.18 11.93
N LYS A 169 -20.48 6.97 11.36
CA LYS A 169 -19.95 5.77 12.02
C LYS A 169 -18.42 5.78 12.16
N LEU A 170 -17.72 6.44 11.24
CA LEU A 170 -16.26 6.47 11.18
C LEU A 170 -15.66 7.72 11.85
N ASN A 171 -16.48 8.61 12.41
CA ASN A 171 -16.07 9.92 12.94
C ASN A 171 -15.23 10.74 11.94
N ARG A 172 -15.63 10.74 10.66
CA ARG A 172 -14.98 11.52 9.60
C ARG A 172 -15.96 12.57 9.07
N THR A 173 -15.57 13.84 9.08
CA THR A 173 -16.40 15.00 8.66
C THR A 173 -16.53 15.09 7.14
#